data_AF-A0A3B9IDL3-F1
#
_entry.id   AF-A0A3B9IDL3-F1
#
_cell.length_a   1.000
_cell.length_b   1.000
_cell.length_c   1.000
_cell.angle_alpha   90.00
_cell.angle_beta   90.00
_cell.angle_gamma   90.00
#
_symmetry.space_group_name_H-M   'P 1'
#
loop_
_entity.id
_entity.type
_entity.pdbx_description
1 polymer ?
#
loop_
_entity_poly.entity_id
_entity_poly.type
_entity_poly.pdbx_seq_one_letter_code
_entity_poly.pdbx_strand_id
1 'polypeptide(L)'
;MTDTVGTKWIICKVQILEAIDKKTEEVFPADNSKGTDYAKVLLKEFSRFRKAVEERRIFPLDNGGWRYSIVVRGSGIYLYLEYVLPKKLGIREKEKIDEQYEMISCKAELLKVEEYAELYDITHVAAVTRIRRGKIRSAVKVGKEWRIPSLAEPVERGYKSAVYSWHNRLSGLPNRYKIIEDYQKIEFFQDEEKFSVYHVRMTGTGIEPLEFVCDREKRSRIEQVLISHPDVICLSDEIMRIDRV
;
A
#
# COMPACT_ATOMS: atom_id res chain seq x y z
N MET A 1 25.40 -0.43 24.02
CA MET A 1 24.34 -1.42 24.27
C MET A 1 23.51 -0.91 25.42
N THR A 2 22.37 -0.29 25.12
CA THR A 2 21.35 0.04 26.11
C THR A 2 20.03 -0.21 25.43
N ASP A 3 19.51 -1.41 25.71
CA ASP A 3 18.18 -1.86 25.35
C ASP A 3 17.15 -0.89 25.96
N THR A 4 16.61 -0.01 25.13
CA THR A 4 15.22 0.40 25.31
C THR A 4 14.37 -0.84 25.07
N VAL A 5 13.67 -1.30 26.10
CA VAL A 5 12.58 -2.28 26.04
C VAL A 5 11.69 -1.94 24.84
N GLY A 6 11.89 -2.63 23.73
CA GLY A 6 11.45 -2.13 22.42
C GLY A 6 11.46 -3.27 21.41
N THR A 7 10.26 -3.67 21.02
CA THR A 7 9.86 -4.66 20.00
C THR A 7 10.99 -5.04 19.02
N LYS A 8 11.35 -6.32 18.96
CA LYS A 8 12.48 -6.85 18.18
C LYS A 8 12.10 -6.96 16.70
N TRP A 9 13.04 -6.62 15.80
CA TRP A 9 12.83 -6.84 14.35
C TRP A 9 12.54 -8.32 14.04
N ILE A 10 11.74 -8.53 13.00
CA ILE A 10 11.48 -9.85 12.44
C ILE A 10 12.69 -10.25 11.59
N ILE A 11 13.38 -11.32 11.98
CA ILE A 11 14.64 -11.76 11.34
C ILE A 11 14.60 -13.23 10.89
N CYS A 12 13.54 -13.97 11.19
CA CYS A 12 13.40 -15.36 10.75
C CYS A 12 11.94 -15.77 10.53
N LYS A 13 11.75 -16.93 9.90
CA LYS A 13 10.43 -17.48 9.59
C LYS A 13 9.51 -17.65 10.80
N VAL A 14 10.05 -18.13 11.92
CA VAL A 14 9.27 -18.35 13.16
C VAL A 14 8.64 -17.04 13.62
N GLN A 15 9.41 -15.95 13.61
CA GLN A 15 8.95 -14.63 13.99
C GLN A 15 7.94 -14.03 12.99
N ILE A 16 8.08 -14.33 11.68
CA ILE A 16 7.07 -13.93 10.68
C ILE A 16 5.72 -14.58 11.02
N LEU A 17 5.72 -15.89 11.26
CA LEU A 17 4.50 -16.63 11.59
C LEU A 17 3.90 -16.17 12.92
N GLU A 18 4.72 -15.97 13.95
CA GLU A 18 4.30 -15.41 15.24
C GLU A 18 3.66 -14.02 15.08
N ALA A 19 4.26 -13.15 14.27
CA ALA A 19 3.72 -11.83 13.99
C ALA A 19 2.37 -11.88 13.25
N ILE A 20 2.19 -12.84 12.33
CA ILE A 20 0.91 -13.08 11.65
C ILE A 20 -0.14 -13.55 12.66
N ASP A 21 0.21 -14.53 13.49
CA ASP A 21 -0.72 -15.15 14.45
C ASP A 21 -1.18 -14.12 15.49
N LYS A 22 -0.23 -13.39 16.11
CA LYS A 22 -0.52 -12.29 17.03
C LYS A 22 -1.40 -11.21 16.42
N LYS A 23 -1.11 -10.81 15.18
CA LYS A 23 -1.95 -9.80 14.51
C LYS A 23 -3.34 -10.32 14.20
N THR A 24 -3.45 -11.59 13.82
CA THR A 24 -4.74 -12.23 13.58
C THR A 24 -5.57 -12.23 14.87
N GLU A 25 -4.97 -12.56 16.02
CA GLU A 25 -5.66 -12.47 17.31
C GLU A 25 -6.07 -11.04 17.69
N GLU A 26 -5.22 -10.04 17.44
CA GLU A 26 -5.52 -8.63 17.71
C GLU A 26 -6.70 -8.11 16.87
N VAL A 27 -6.74 -8.48 15.58
CA VAL A 27 -7.81 -8.04 14.66
C VAL A 27 -9.08 -8.87 14.86
N PHE A 28 -8.93 -10.13 15.31
CA PHE A 28 -10.02 -11.11 15.47
C PHE A 28 -9.96 -11.78 16.84
N PRO A 29 -10.29 -11.07 17.93
CA PRO A 29 -10.40 -11.70 19.24
C PRO A 29 -11.50 -12.78 19.21
N ALA A 30 -11.27 -13.89 19.94
CA ALA A 30 -12.07 -15.12 19.88
C ALA A 30 -13.60 -14.97 20.13
N ASP A 31 -14.04 -13.83 20.68
CA ASP A 31 -15.44 -13.55 21.00
C ASP A 31 -16.22 -12.82 19.87
N ASN A 32 -15.59 -12.58 18.72
CA ASN A 32 -16.15 -11.67 17.72
C ASN A 32 -17.10 -12.34 16.71
N SER A 33 -18.23 -12.83 17.22
CA SER A 33 -19.39 -13.32 16.44
C SER A 33 -20.00 -12.29 15.46
N LYS A 34 -19.43 -11.08 15.36
CA LYS A 34 -19.89 -9.93 14.57
C LYS A 34 -18.75 -9.14 13.88
N GLY A 35 -17.69 -9.80 13.41
CA GLY A 35 -16.71 -9.12 12.54
C GLY A 35 -17.38 -8.50 11.31
N THR A 36 -16.99 -7.28 10.91
CA THR A 36 -17.47 -6.66 9.66
C THR A 36 -17.09 -7.54 8.46
N ASP A 37 -17.78 -7.41 7.33
CA ASP A 37 -17.44 -8.21 6.14
C ASP A 37 -16.01 -7.96 5.66
N TYR A 38 -15.49 -6.73 5.85
CA TYR A 38 -14.08 -6.41 5.64
C TYR A 38 -13.14 -7.25 6.51
N ALA A 39 -13.47 -7.41 7.78
CA ALA A 39 -12.67 -8.20 8.71
C ALA A 39 -12.62 -9.66 8.23
N LYS A 40 -13.75 -10.26 7.82
CA LYS A 40 -13.76 -11.63 7.27
C LYS A 40 -12.86 -11.78 6.04
N VAL A 41 -12.86 -10.79 5.15
CA VAL A 41 -11.95 -10.75 3.99
C VAL A 41 -10.50 -10.72 4.45
N LEU A 42 -10.16 -9.83 5.39
CA LEU A 42 -8.80 -9.71 5.91
C LEU A 42 -8.30 -11.01 6.54
N LEU A 43 -9.14 -11.71 7.31
CA LEU A 43 -8.81 -13.02 7.90
C LEU A 43 -8.55 -14.10 6.85
N LYS A 44 -9.39 -14.16 5.80
CA LYS A 44 -9.22 -15.09 4.67
C LYS A 44 -7.87 -14.84 3.98
N GLU A 45 -7.53 -13.57 3.76
CA GLU A 45 -6.30 -13.16 3.10
C GLU A 45 -5.05 -13.43 3.95
N PHE A 46 -5.09 -13.16 5.26
CA PHE A 46 -4.02 -13.52 6.20
C PHE A 46 -3.79 -15.03 6.25
N SER A 47 -4.86 -15.82 6.30
CA SER A 47 -4.78 -17.28 6.31
C SER A 47 -4.05 -17.80 5.06
N ARG A 48 -4.39 -17.25 3.89
CA ARG A 48 -3.73 -17.59 2.62
C ARG A 48 -2.26 -17.17 2.60
N PHE A 49 -1.95 -15.97 3.10
CA PHE A 49 -0.59 -15.47 3.19
C PHE A 49 0.28 -16.30 4.14
N ARG A 50 -0.26 -16.67 5.31
CA ARG A 50 0.41 -17.53 6.29
C ARG A 50 0.84 -18.85 5.66
N LYS A 51 -0.07 -19.51 4.94
CA LYS A 51 0.22 -20.75 4.21
C LYS A 51 1.34 -20.55 3.18
N ALA A 52 1.33 -19.45 2.43
CA ALA A 52 2.39 -19.14 1.48
C ALA A 52 3.77 -18.94 2.16
N VAL A 53 3.80 -18.34 3.36
CA VAL A 53 5.01 -18.23 4.19
C VAL A 53 5.49 -19.61 4.65
N GLU A 54 4.58 -20.50 5.07
CA GLU A 54 4.89 -21.87 5.50
C GLU A 54 5.50 -22.72 4.38
N GLU A 55 5.05 -22.56 3.15
CA GLU A 55 5.53 -23.32 1.99
C GLU A 55 6.89 -22.81 1.47
N ARG A 56 7.26 -21.56 1.79
CA ARG A 56 8.50 -20.93 1.33
C ARG A 56 9.67 -21.19 2.28
N ARG A 57 10.87 -21.38 1.71
CA ARG A 57 12.12 -21.33 2.46
C ARG A 57 12.48 -19.87 2.71
N ILE A 58 12.58 -19.49 3.99
CA ILE A 58 12.96 -18.15 4.43
C ILE A 58 14.18 -18.30 5.32
N PHE A 59 15.25 -17.56 5.01
CA PHE A 59 16.51 -17.67 5.72
C PHE A 59 16.50 -16.78 6.97
N PRO A 60 17.09 -17.24 8.10
CA PRO A 60 17.35 -16.34 9.21
C PRO A 60 18.37 -15.27 8.82
N LEU A 61 18.18 -14.07 9.32
CA LEU A 61 19.09 -12.94 9.14
C LEU A 61 20.04 -12.87 10.35
N ASP A 62 21.26 -12.39 10.10
CA ASP A 62 22.38 -12.33 11.05
C ASP A 62 22.51 -10.97 11.77
N ASN A 63 21.50 -10.10 11.65
CA ASN A 63 21.43 -8.74 12.21
C ASN A 63 22.52 -7.81 11.68
N GLY A 64 22.34 -7.33 10.45
CA GLY A 64 23.22 -6.35 9.80
C GLY A 64 22.51 -5.09 9.31
N GLY A 65 21.34 -4.75 9.86
CA GLY A 65 20.44 -3.72 9.30
C GLY A 65 19.28 -4.30 8.47
N TRP A 66 19.31 -5.61 8.21
CA TRP A 66 18.25 -6.33 7.49
C TRP A 66 17.13 -6.79 8.42
N ARG A 67 15.90 -6.75 7.91
CA ARG A 67 14.71 -7.30 8.56
C ARG A 67 13.70 -7.80 7.52
N TYR A 68 12.77 -8.63 7.98
CA TYR A 68 11.53 -8.89 7.26
C TYR A 68 10.44 -7.91 7.69
N SER A 69 9.56 -7.55 6.77
CA SER A 69 8.33 -6.82 7.08
C SER A 69 7.16 -7.41 6.31
N ILE A 70 6.01 -7.50 6.98
CA ILE A 70 4.73 -7.85 6.37
C ILE A 70 4.02 -6.53 6.09
N VAL A 71 3.58 -6.34 4.86
CA VAL A 71 2.85 -5.13 4.43
C VAL A 71 1.52 -5.56 3.86
N VAL A 72 0.45 -5.09 4.47
CA VAL A 72 -0.92 -5.27 3.98
C VAL A 72 -1.31 -3.99 3.25
N ARG A 73 -1.69 -4.14 1.98
CA ARG A 73 -2.21 -3.07 1.13
C ARG A 73 -3.57 -3.45 0.60
N GLY A 74 -4.30 -2.48 0.07
CA GLY A 74 -5.56 -2.75 -0.63
C GLY A 74 -5.38 -3.80 -1.75
N SER A 75 -4.22 -3.86 -2.40
CA SER A 75 -3.92 -4.83 -3.46
C SER A 75 -3.52 -6.25 -3.01
N GLY A 76 -3.26 -6.48 -1.72
CA GLY A 76 -2.78 -7.78 -1.22
C GLY A 76 -1.87 -7.70 0.00
N ILE A 77 -1.31 -8.86 0.39
CA ILE A 77 -0.36 -9.00 1.49
C ILE A 77 1.01 -9.38 0.94
N TYR A 78 2.04 -8.70 1.42
CA TYR A 78 3.41 -8.78 0.90
C TYR A 78 4.39 -9.06 2.03
N LEU A 79 5.36 -9.95 1.79
CA LEU A 79 6.55 -10.08 2.61
C LEU A 79 7.70 -9.35 1.91
N TYR A 80 8.32 -8.41 2.60
CA TYR A 80 9.52 -7.73 2.14
C TYR A 80 10.74 -8.12 2.97
N LEU A 81 11.89 -8.16 2.31
CA LEU A 81 13.22 -8.08 2.93
C LEU A 81 13.68 -6.63 2.80
N GLU A 82 13.99 -5.98 3.91
CA GLU A 82 14.30 -4.55 3.97
C GLU A 82 15.66 -4.31 4.61
N TYR A 83 16.47 -3.44 4.00
CA TYR A 83 17.64 -2.87 4.62
C TYR A 83 17.29 -1.52 5.23
N VAL A 84 17.51 -1.38 6.54
CA VAL A 84 17.22 -0.18 7.31
C VAL A 84 18.52 0.53 7.65
N LEU A 85 18.63 1.80 7.26
CA LEU A 85 19.81 2.60 7.58
C LEU A 85 19.95 2.80 9.09
N PRO A 86 21.18 2.77 9.63
CA PRO A 86 21.44 3.08 11.01
C PRO A 86 20.90 4.47 11.37
N LYS A 87 20.19 4.58 12.49
CA LYS A 87 19.78 5.89 13.02
C LYS A 87 21.02 6.68 13.40
N LYS A 88 21.05 7.96 13.02
CA LYS A 88 22.01 8.91 13.59
C LYS A 88 21.68 9.10 15.07
N LEU A 89 22.67 8.87 15.94
CA LEU A 89 22.52 9.06 17.38
C LEU A 89 22.02 10.48 17.70
N GLY A 90 21.00 10.58 18.55
CA GLY A 90 20.45 11.85 19.02
C GLY A 90 19.35 12.47 18.15
N ILE A 91 18.99 11.88 17.01
CA ILE A 91 17.92 12.37 16.15
C ILE A 91 16.70 11.44 16.23
N ARG A 92 15.53 11.99 16.58
CA ARG A 92 14.24 11.27 16.49
C ARG A 92 13.73 11.26 15.06
N GLU A 93 14.42 10.52 14.20
CA GLU A 93 13.97 10.24 12.83
C GLU A 93 13.29 8.87 12.73
N LYS A 94 12.32 8.76 11.81
CA LYS A 94 11.78 7.46 11.40
C LYS A 94 12.89 6.64 10.74
N GLU A 95 12.81 5.32 10.91
CA GLU A 95 13.70 4.39 10.22
C GLU A 95 13.58 4.61 8.71
N LYS A 96 14.73 4.81 8.04
CA LYS A 96 14.79 4.95 6.59
C LYS A 96 15.13 3.59 5.99
N ILE A 97 14.23 3.10 5.15
CA ILE A 97 14.45 1.92 4.32
C ILE A 97 15.30 2.37 3.12
N ASP A 98 16.45 1.74 2.94
CA ASP A 98 17.35 2.00 1.81
C ASP A 98 17.04 1.05 0.65
N GLU A 99 16.93 -0.23 0.97
CA GLU A 99 16.63 -1.30 0.02
C GLU A 99 15.40 -2.10 0.48
N GLN A 100 14.61 -2.55 -0.49
CA GLN A 100 13.42 -3.36 -0.25
C GLN A 100 13.23 -4.37 -1.39
N TYR A 101 13.06 -5.64 -1.03
CA TYR A 101 12.86 -6.74 -1.98
C TYR A 101 11.57 -7.50 -1.65
N GLU A 102 10.68 -7.65 -2.62
CA GLU A 102 9.47 -8.46 -2.47
C GLU A 102 9.84 -9.95 -2.47
N MET A 103 9.62 -10.63 -1.35
CA MET A 103 9.92 -12.05 -1.17
C MET A 103 8.71 -12.94 -1.47
N ILE A 104 7.53 -12.50 -1.03
CA ILE A 104 6.25 -13.20 -1.21
C ILE A 104 5.19 -12.14 -1.49
N SER A 105 4.34 -12.39 -2.49
CA SER A 105 3.12 -11.62 -2.72
C SER A 105 1.90 -12.52 -2.82
N CYS A 106 0.88 -12.16 -2.04
CA CYS A 106 -0.46 -12.73 -2.12
C CYS A 106 -1.42 -11.63 -2.56
N LYS A 107 -1.65 -11.53 -3.88
CA LYS A 107 -2.54 -10.51 -4.47
C LYS A 107 -3.99 -10.77 -4.07
N ALA A 108 -4.68 -9.75 -3.55
CA ALA A 108 -6.07 -9.86 -3.15
C ALA A 108 -6.98 -10.27 -4.32
N GLU A 109 -8.08 -10.95 -3.98
CA GLU A 109 -9.10 -11.32 -4.97
C GLU A 109 -9.67 -10.08 -5.67
N LEU A 110 -9.74 -10.12 -7.00
CA LEU A 110 -10.24 -8.99 -7.80
C LEU A 110 -11.75 -9.10 -8.03
N LEU A 111 -12.51 -8.31 -7.28
CA LEU A 111 -13.96 -8.25 -7.37
C LEU A 111 -14.41 -7.41 -8.55
N LYS A 112 -15.56 -7.77 -9.14
CA LYS A 112 -16.34 -6.86 -9.97
C LYS A 112 -16.80 -5.67 -9.13
N VAL A 113 -17.15 -4.57 -9.81
CA VAL A 113 -17.58 -3.35 -9.12
C VAL A 113 -18.89 -3.60 -8.36
N GLU A 114 -19.77 -4.42 -8.91
CA GLU A 114 -21.03 -4.85 -8.32
C GLU A 114 -20.81 -5.67 -7.03
N GLU A 115 -19.92 -6.66 -7.09
CA GLU A 115 -19.58 -7.52 -5.93
C GLU A 115 -18.97 -6.68 -4.80
N TYR A 116 -18.08 -5.74 -5.12
CA TYR A 116 -17.55 -4.80 -4.13
C TYR A 116 -18.64 -3.89 -3.57
N ALA A 117 -19.55 -3.42 -4.41
CA ALA A 117 -20.63 -2.53 -4.00
C ALA A 117 -21.57 -3.22 -3.00
N GLU A 118 -21.90 -4.49 -3.25
CA GLU A 118 -22.67 -5.35 -2.35
C GLU A 118 -21.92 -5.61 -1.03
N LEU A 119 -20.62 -5.95 -1.10
CA LEU A 119 -19.79 -6.24 0.08
C LEU A 119 -19.71 -5.08 1.08
N TYR A 120 -19.81 -3.84 0.61
CA TYR A 120 -19.68 -2.64 1.43
C TYR A 120 -20.95 -1.80 1.51
N ASP A 121 -22.10 -2.35 1.11
CA ASP A 121 -23.41 -1.68 1.12
C ASP A 121 -23.40 -0.28 0.48
N ILE A 122 -22.84 -0.20 -0.72
CA ILE A 122 -22.84 1.02 -1.54
C ILE A 122 -23.43 0.74 -2.91
N THR A 123 -23.84 1.79 -3.63
CA THR A 123 -24.32 1.61 -5.02
C THR A 123 -23.14 1.40 -5.98
N HIS A 124 -23.37 0.65 -7.06
CA HIS A 124 -22.40 0.53 -8.17
C HIS A 124 -21.91 1.91 -8.66
N VAL A 125 -22.84 2.87 -8.82
CA VAL A 125 -22.50 4.25 -9.22
C VAL A 125 -21.58 4.93 -8.21
N ALA A 126 -21.80 4.73 -6.90
CA ALA A 126 -20.92 5.26 -5.86
C ALA A 126 -19.53 4.62 -5.92
N ALA A 127 -19.43 3.31 -6.14
CA ALA A 127 -18.15 2.61 -6.29
C ALA A 127 -17.36 3.13 -7.50
N VAL A 128 -17.97 3.21 -8.68
CA VAL A 128 -17.34 3.79 -9.88
C VAL A 128 -16.90 5.24 -9.66
N THR A 129 -17.75 6.04 -9.01
CA THR A 129 -17.44 7.43 -8.70
C THR A 129 -16.23 7.54 -7.75
N ARG A 130 -16.10 6.62 -6.79
CA ARG A 130 -14.94 6.56 -5.90
C ARG A 130 -13.66 6.19 -6.65
N ILE A 131 -13.71 5.22 -7.57
CA ILE A 131 -12.56 4.91 -8.44
C ILE A 131 -12.14 6.14 -9.25
N ARG A 132 -13.09 6.77 -9.96
CA ARG A 132 -12.82 7.96 -10.79
C ARG A 132 -12.26 9.16 -10.00
N ARG A 133 -12.56 9.24 -8.71
CA ARG A 133 -12.07 10.28 -7.78
C ARG A 133 -10.77 9.89 -7.07
N GLY A 134 -10.11 8.78 -7.46
CA GLY A 134 -8.87 8.32 -6.83
C GLY A 134 -9.05 7.93 -5.35
N LYS A 135 -10.27 7.57 -4.95
CA LYS A 135 -10.60 7.20 -3.56
C LYS A 135 -10.38 5.71 -3.29
N ILE A 136 -10.49 4.88 -4.32
CA ILE A 136 -10.14 3.46 -4.29
C ILE A 136 -8.89 3.30 -5.17
N ARG A 137 -7.72 3.49 -4.56
CA ARG A 137 -6.44 3.60 -5.29
C ARG A 137 -5.86 2.27 -5.73
N SER A 138 -6.30 1.19 -5.11
CA SER A 138 -5.94 -0.18 -5.45
C SER A 138 -6.80 -0.76 -6.58
N ALA A 139 -7.81 -0.02 -7.08
CA ALA A 139 -8.61 -0.47 -8.20
C ALA A 139 -7.75 -0.57 -9.47
N VAL A 140 -7.93 -1.65 -10.21
CA VAL A 140 -7.18 -1.94 -11.43
C VAL A 140 -8.12 -2.01 -12.62
N LYS A 141 -7.60 -1.62 -13.79
CA LYS A 141 -8.36 -1.68 -15.04
C LYS A 141 -7.99 -2.95 -15.79
N VAL A 142 -8.93 -3.88 -15.91
CA VAL A 142 -8.76 -5.15 -16.63
C VAL A 142 -9.56 -5.10 -17.93
N GLY A 143 -8.86 -4.87 -19.05
CA GLY A 143 -9.50 -4.61 -20.33
C GLY A 143 -10.35 -3.34 -20.29
N LYS A 144 -11.68 -3.48 -20.43
CA LYS A 144 -12.64 -2.36 -20.39
C LYS A 144 -13.29 -2.15 -19.03
N GLU A 145 -13.06 -3.05 -18.08
CA GLU A 145 -13.76 -3.07 -16.80
C GLU A 145 -12.83 -2.70 -15.65
N TRP A 146 -13.41 -2.09 -14.62
CA TRP A 146 -12.72 -1.91 -13.35
C TRP A 146 -12.89 -3.17 -12.49
N ARG A 147 -11.82 -3.52 -11.79
CA ARG A 147 -11.82 -4.53 -10.75
C ARG A 147 -11.29 -3.90 -9.47
N ILE A 148 -11.89 -4.26 -8.34
CA ILE A 148 -11.54 -3.72 -7.04
C ILE A 148 -11.02 -4.89 -6.20
N PRO A 149 -9.78 -4.83 -5.69
CA PRO A 149 -9.29 -5.82 -4.74
C PRO A 149 -10.20 -5.96 -3.51
N SER A 150 -10.39 -7.18 -3.04
CA SER A 150 -11.23 -7.48 -1.86
C SER A 150 -10.77 -6.73 -0.60
N LEU A 151 -9.46 -6.49 -0.45
CA LEU A 151 -8.86 -5.72 0.64
C LEU A 151 -8.94 -4.20 0.48
N ALA A 152 -9.53 -3.67 -0.60
CA ALA A 152 -9.61 -2.22 -0.77
C ALA A 152 -10.55 -1.60 0.28
N GLU A 153 -9.98 -0.86 1.23
CA GLU A 153 -10.72 -0.28 2.34
C GLU A 153 -11.89 0.60 1.90
N PRO A 154 -13.02 0.55 2.62
CA PRO A 154 -14.10 1.49 2.42
C PRO A 154 -13.60 2.92 2.67
N VAL A 155 -13.88 3.80 1.73
CA VAL A 155 -13.30 5.15 1.71
C VAL A 155 -13.87 6.00 2.85
N GLU A 156 -12.99 6.51 3.71
CA GLU A 156 -13.32 7.53 4.70
C GLU A 156 -13.68 8.88 4.06
N ARG A 157 -14.34 9.75 4.83
CA ARG A 157 -14.60 11.14 4.40
C ARG A 157 -13.28 11.91 4.35
N GLY A 158 -13.22 12.89 3.47
CA GLY A 158 -12.05 13.77 3.33
C GLY A 158 -11.03 13.30 2.29
N TYR A 159 -9.87 13.95 2.34
CA TYR A 159 -8.72 13.67 1.49
C TYR A 159 -7.66 12.92 2.29
N LYS A 160 -6.99 11.96 1.63
CA LYS A 160 -5.76 11.35 2.13
C LYS A 160 -4.62 11.66 1.16
N SER A 161 -3.45 12.05 1.67
CA SER A 161 -2.24 12.15 0.85
C SER A 161 -1.97 10.86 0.08
N ALA A 162 -1.32 10.96 -1.07
CA ALA A 162 -1.11 9.84 -1.96
C ALA A 162 0.33 9.80 -2.45
N VAL A 163 0.93 8.63 -2.42
CA VAL A 163 2.24 8.36 -2.99
C VAL A 163 2.08 7.21 -3.96
N TYR A 164 2.53 7.43 -5.19
CA TYR A 164 2.59 6.42 -6.24
C TYR A 164 4.04 6.23 -6.65
N SER A 165 4.44 4.99 -6.95
CA SER A 165 5.79 4.66 -7.40
C SER A 165 5.80 3.54 -8.41
N TRP A 166 6.83 3.51 -9.23
CA TRP A 166 7.10 2.46 -10.20
C TRP A 166 8.61 2.36 -10.46
N HIS A 167 9.07 1.18 -10.87
CA HIS A 167 10.50 0.90 -11.05
C HIS A 167 10.99 1.20 -12.46
N ASN A 168 10.21 0.80 -13.47
CA ASN A 168 10.56 0.96 -14.87
C ASN A 168 9.92 2.21 -15.47
N ARG A 169 10.54 2.79 -16.49
CA ARG A 169 9.94 3.88 -17.26
C ARG A 169 8.53 3.48 -17.73
N LEU A 170 7.52 4.30 -17.43
CA LEU A 170 6.16 4.03 -17.90
C LEU A 170 6.08 4.24 -19.41
N SER A 171 5.08 3.63 -20.05
CA SER A 171 4.82 3.85 -21.47
C SER A 171 3.32 3.79 -21.77
N GLY A 172 2.90 4.46 -22.84
CA GLY A 172 1.51 4.42 -23.27
C GLY A 172 0.58 5.35 -22.48
N LEU A 173 1.13 6.33 -21.77
CA LEU A 173 0.33 7.38 -21.15
C LEU A 173 -0.24 8.34 -22.22
N PRO A 174 -1.44 8.90 -22.01
CA PRO A 174 -2.00 9.91 -22.90
C PRO A 174 -1.04 11.10 -23.07
N ASN A 175 -0.99 11.71 -24.26
CA ASN A 175 -0.04 12.79 -24.59
C ASN A 175 0.08 13.88 -23.52
N ARG A 176 -1.04 14.31 -22.91
CA ARG A 176 -1.07 15.34 -21.87
C ARG A 176 -0.43 14.93 -20.53
N TYR A 177 -0.10 13.66 -20.36
CA TYR A 177 0.53 13.07 -19.18
C TYR A 177 1.86 12.38 -19.48
N LYS A 178 2.40 12.51 -20.70
CA LYS A 178 3.67 11.88 -21.08
C LYS A 178 4.84 12.29 -20.20
N ILE A 179 4.82 13.49 -19.65
CA ILE A 179 5.84 13.95 -18.70
C ILE A 179 5.98 13.01 -17.49
N ILE A 180 4.93 12.27 -17.12
CA ILE A 180 4.97 11.30 -16.02
C ILE A 180 5.85 10.10 -16.34
N GLU A 181 5.99 9.73 -17.61
CA GLU A 181 6.77 8.56 -18.04
C GLU A 181 8.24 8.66 -17.64
N ASP A 182 8.78 9.88 -17.49
CA ASP A 182 10.19 10.13 -17.19
C ASP A 182 10.54 10.05 -15.69
N TYR A 183 9.55 10.01 -14.80
CA TYR A 183 9.74 9.98 -13.35
C TYR A 183 9.60 8.55 -12.80
N GLN A 184 9.79 8.35 -11.50
CA GLN A 184 9.59 7.06 -10.81
C GLN A 184 8.64 7.16 -9.61
N LYS A 185 8.28 8.37 -9.18
CA LYS A 185 7.44 8.59 -8.01
C LYS A 185 6.63 9.88 -8.16
N ILE A 186 5.37 9.85 -7.72
CA ILE A 186 4.52 11.04 -7.59
C ILE A 186 3.90 11.07 -6.20
N GLU A 187 3.97 12.24 -5.56
CA GLU A 187 3.44 12.50 -4.24
C GLU A 187 2.41 13.63 -4.31
N PHE A 188 1.28 13.43 -3.63
CA PHE A 188 0.18 14.38 -3.51
C PHE A 188 0.01 14.75 -2.04
N PHE A 189 0.01 16.04 -1.75
CA PHE A 189 -0.26 16.60 -0.43
C PHE A 189 -1.34 17.68 -0.56
N GLN A 190 -2.25 17.76 0.40
CA GLN A 190 -3.24 18.83 0.44
C GLN A 190 -2.63 20.02 1.15
N ASP A 191 -2.90 21.19 0.62
CA ASP A 191 -2.51 22.45 1.25
C ASP A 191 -3.17 22.59 2.63
N GLU A 192 -2.40 23.03 3.62
CA GLU A 192 -2.85 23.12 5.02
C GLU A 192 -3.90 24.22 5.23
N GLU A 193 -3.85 25.29 4.44
CA GLU A 193 -4.76 26.43 4.55
C GLU A 193 -5.90 26.37 3.52
N LYS A 194 -5.62 25.82 2.33
CA LYS A 194 -6.55 25.77 1.20
C LYS A 194 -6.89 24.33 0.82
N PHE A 195 -7.87 23.74 1.49
CA PHE A 195 -8.28 22.34 1.27
C PHE A 195 -8.70 21.96 -0.16
N SER A 196 -8.89 22.91 -1.08
CA SER A 196 -9.13 22.64 -2.51
C SER A 196 -7.86 22.54 -3.36
N VAL A 197 -6.71 22.90 -2.79
CA VAL A 197 -5.39 22.94 -3.44
C VAL A 197 -4.56 21.74 -3.02
N TYR A 198 -3.86 21.16 -4.00
CA TYR A 198 -2.99 20.01 -3.82
C TYR A 198 -1.61 20.30 -4.39
N HIS A 199 -0.59 20.10 -3.58
CA HIS A 199 0.82 20.12 -3.96
C HIS A 199 1.18 18.76 -4.54
N VAL A 200 1.80 18.77 -5.72
CA VAL A 200 2.24 17.58 -6.43
C VAL A 200 3.75 17.64 -6.62
N ARG A 201 4.44 16.57 -6.24
CA ARG A 201 5.88 16.42 -6.43
C ARG A 201 6.16 15.16 -7.21
N MET A 202 6.93 15.28 -8.29
CA MET A 202 7.37 14.15 -9.11
C MET A 202 8.88 14.03 -8.96
N THR A 203 9.36 12.82 -8.62
CA THR A 203 10.79 12.54 -8.43
C THR A 203 11.22 11.35 -9.28
N GLY A 204 12.47 11.41 -9.76
CA GLY A 204 13.07 10.35 -10.57
C GLY A 204 14.58 10.34 -10.46
N THR A 205 15.21 9.24 -10.86
CA THR A 205 16.66 9.06 -10.74
C THR A 205 17.38 9.91 -11.77
N GLY A 206 18.26 10.81 -11.30
CA GLY A 206 19.06 11.68 -12.16
C GLY A 206 18.28 12.81 -12.86
N ILE A 207 17.05 13.08 -12.44
CA ILE A 207 16.17 14.12 -12.99
C ILE A 207 15.76 15.06 -11.86
N GLU A 208 15.79 16.37 -12.14
CA GLU A 208 15.33 17.39 -11.20
C GLU A 208 13.86 17.15 -10.83
N PRO A 209 13.50 17.22 -9.54
CA PRO A 209 12.12 17.11 -9.11
C PRO A 209 11.23 18.16 -9.80
N LEU A 210 10.05 17.72 -10.25
CA LEU A 210 9.02 18.63 -10.76
C LEU A 210 7.96 18.84 -9.70
N GLU A 211 7.71 20.10 -9.36
CA GLU A 211 6.72 20.50 -8.36
C GLU A 211 5.69 21.44 -8.98
N PHE A 212 4.41 21.19 -8.69
CA PHE A 212 3.32 22.06 -9.13
C PHE A 212 2.10 21.93 -8.21
N VAL A 213 1.22 22.94 -8.26
CA VAL A 213 -0.07 22.91 -7.57
C VAL A 213 -1.21 22.56 -8.54
N CYS A 214 -2.23 21.88 -8.04
CA CYS A 214 -3.43 21.57 -8.81
C CYS A 214 -4.69 21.55 -7.93
N ASP A 215 -5.84 21.61 -8.58
CA ASP A 215 -7.13 21.43 -7.93
C ASP A 215 -7.53 19.95 -7.84
N ARG A 216 -8.70 19.71 -7.25
CA ARG A 216 -9.27 18.36 -7.09
C ARG A 216 -9.50 17.65 -8.43
N GLU A 217 -9.90 18.37 -9.47
CA GLU A 217 -10.25 17.78 -10.76
C GLU A 217 -9.00 17.30 -11.49
N LYS A 218 -8.00 18.18 -11.63
CA LYS A 218 -6.73 17.86 -12.27
C LYS A 218 -6.04 16.71 -11.54
N ARG A 219 -6.03 16.73 -10.20
CA ARG A 219 -5.52 15.62 -9.39
C ARG A 219 -6.24 14.31 -9.67
N SER A 220 -7.58 14.29 -9.63
CA SER A 220 -8.35 13.06 -9.84
C SER A 220 -8.05 12.45 -11.21
N ARG A 221 -7.88 13.29 -12.23
CA ARG A 221 -7.50 12.82 -13.59
C ARG A 221 -6.09 12.24 -13.64
N ILE A 222 -5.14 12.80 -12.90
CA ILE A 222 -3.77 12.24 -12.80
C ILE A 222 -3.82 10.90 -12.06
N GLU A 223 -4.44 10.84 -10.87
CA GLU A 223 -4.58 9.59 -10.11
C GLU A 223 -5.29 8.51 -10.91
N GLN A 224 -6.33 8.86 -11.70
CA GLN A 224 -7.02 7.90 -12.56
C GLN A 224 -6.09 7.28 -13.61
N VAL A 225 -5.18 8.07 -14.20
CA VAL A 225 -4.19 7.57 -15.16
C VAL A 225 -3.18 6.66 -14.46
N LEU A 226 -2.72 7.05 -13.27
CA LEU A 226 -1.78 6.28 -12.47
C LEU A 226 -2.35 4.90 -12.10
N ILE A 227 -3.54 4.84 -11.48
CA ILE A 227 -4.15 3.55 -11.06
C ILE A 227 -4.59 2.67 -12.25
N SER A 228 -4.69 3.25 -13.45
CA SER A 228 -4.98 2.49 -14.66
C SER A 228 -3.73 1.80 -15.24
N HIS A 229 -2.53 2.18 -14.81
CA HIS A 229 -1.29 1.68 -15.38
C HIS A 229 -0.78 0.45 -14.58
N PRO A 230 -0.49 -0.69 -15.24
CA PRO A 230 -0.16 -1.94 -14.56
C PRO A 230 1.12 -1.87 -13.71
N ASP A 231 2.10 -1.07 -14.14
CA ASP A 231 3.39 -0.94 -13.43
C ASP A 231 3.36 0.03 -12.25
N VAL A 232 2.24 0.74 -12.04
CA VAL A 232 2.13 1.74 -10.97
C VAL A 232 1.60 1.10 -9.70
N ILE A 233 2.28 1.37 -8.59
CA ILE A 233 1.88 0.94 -7.25
C ILE A 233 1.50 2.18 -6.44
N CYS A 234 0.32 2.16 -5.81
CA CYS A 234 0.00 3.11 -4.76
C CYS A 234 0.70 2.65 -3.46
N LEU A 235 1.53 3.49 -2.86
CA LEU A 235 2.16 3.20 -1.57
C LEU A 235 1.29 3.67 -0.39
N SER A 236 0.40 4.63 -0.62
CA SER A 236 -0.51 5.16 0.41
C SER A 236 -1.80 4.36 0.58
N ASP A 237 -1.91 3.18 -0.03
CA ASP A 237 -2.98 2.21 0.25
C ASP A 237 -2.52 1.14 1.27
N GLU A 238 -1.37 1.36 1.93
CA GLU A 238 -0.91 0.56 3.04
C GLU A 238 -1.92 0.67 4.19
N ILE A 239 -2.57 -0.46 4.47
CA ILE A 239 -3.53 -0.62 5.56
C ILE A 239 -2.74 -0.78 6.86
N MET A 240 -1.69 -1.61 6.81
CA MET A 240 -0.84 -1.87 7.96
C MET A 240 0.50 -2.48 7.58
N ARG A 241 1.46 -2.34 8.50
CA ARG A 241 2.79 -2.93 8.42
C ARG A 241 3.16 -3.59 9.74
N ILE A 242 3.78 -4.77 9.64
CA ILE A 242 4.28 -5.55 10.76
C ILE A 242 5.76 -5.81 10.50
N ASP A 243 6.63 -5.11 11.21
CA ASP A 243 8.09 -5.22 11.06
C ASP A 243 8.78 -5.59 12.38
N ARG A 244 7.98 -5.90 13.41
CA ARG A 244 8.44 -6.27 14.76
C ARG A 244 7.51 -7.31 15.38
N VAL A 245 8.05 -8.12 16.29
CA VAL A 245 7.31 -9.12 17.10
C VAL A 245 6.95 -8.57 18.47
#